data_AF-A0A6I4HX15-F1
#
_entry.id   AF-A0A6I4HX15-F1
#
_cell.length_a   1.000
_cell.length_b   1.000
_cell.length_c   1.000
_cell.angle_alpha   90.00
_cell.angle_beta   90.00
_cell.angle_gamma   90.00
#
_symmetry.space_group_name_H-M   'P 1'
#
loop_
_entity.id
_entity.type
_entity.pdbx_description
1 polymer ?
#
loop_
_entity_poly.entity_id
_entity_poly.type
_entity_poly.pdbx_seq_one_letter_code
_entity_poly.pdbx_strand_id
1 'polypeptide(L)' 'VFCCGEMLDWDAPTGGYLLTACFATGRAAGEGVHSFLEK' A
#
# COMPACT_ATOMS: atom_id res chain seq x y z
N VAL A 1 9.97 9.09 -0.24
CA VAL A 1 9.91 7.61 -0.27
C VAL A 1 8.50 7.20 0.06
N PHE A 2 7.95 6.23 -0.68
CA PHE A 2 6.60 5.70 -0.50
C PHE A 2 6.71 4.20 -0.17
N CYS A 3 5.85 3.70 0.72
CA CYS A 3 5.81 2.30 1.13
C CYS A 3 4.36 1.78 1.08
N CYS A 4 4.19 0.48 0.85
CA CYS A 4 2.89 -0.19 0.83
C CYS A 4 3.02 -1.67 1.20
N GLY A 5 1.90 -2.30 1.50
CA GLY A 5 1.83 -3.72 1.83
C GLY A 5 2.48 -4.09 3.16
N GLU A 6 3.07 -5.28 3.20
CA GLU A 6 3.71 -5.87 4.39
C GLU A 6 4.92 -5.07 4.91
N MET A 7 5.52 -4.20 4.08
CA MET A 7 6.63 -3.34 4.52
C MET A 7 6.20 -2.29 5.55
N LEU A 8 4.90 -2.08 5.74
CA LEU A 8 4.33 -1.25 6.79
C LEU A 8 4.30 -2.05 8.10
N ASP A 9 4.57 -1.39 9.23
CA ASP A 9 4.62 -2.05 10.54
C ASP A 9 3.20 -2.34 11.07
N TRP A 10 2.57 -3.40 10.53
CA TRP A 10 1.27 -3.90 10.95
C TRP A 10 1.11 -5.38 10.60
N ASP A 11 0.28 -6.09 11.36
CA ASP A 11 -0.02 -7.51 11.15
C ASP A 11 -1.43 -7.73 10.59
N ALA A 12 -1.52 -8.53 9.53
CA ALA A 12 -2.78 -8.93 8.92
C ALA A 12 -3.26 -10.28 9.45
N PRO A 13 -4.56 -10.43 9.81
CA PRO A 13 -5.11 -11.76 10.07
C PRO A 13 -5.08 -12.63 8.79
N THR A 14 -5.07 -13.95 8.97
CA THR A 14 -5.18 -14.90 7.84
C THR A 14 -6.53 -14.79 7.14
N GLY A 15 -6.68 -15.42 5.97
CA GLY A 15 -7.92 -15.37 5.19
C GLY A 15 -7.93 -14.28 4.12
N GLY A 16 -6.75 -13.87 3.65
CA GLY A 16 -6.60 -12.98 2.50
C GLY A 16 -6.45 -11.50 2.83
N TYR A 17 -6.56 -11.09 4.11
CA TYR A 17 -6.43 -9.68 4.51
C TYR A 17 -5.07 -9.07 4.14
N LEU A 18 -3.99 -9.85 4.20
CA LEU A 18 -2.67 -9.39 3.76
C LEU A 18 -2.71 -8.97 2.29
N LEU A 19 -3.26 -9.81 1.41
CA LEU A 19 -3.37 -9.49 -0.02
C LEU A 19 -4.31 -8.31 -0.26
N THR A 20 -5.46 -8.27 0.42
CA THR A 20 -6.40 -7.14 0.35
C THR A 20 -5.71 -5.82 0.70
N ALA A 21 -4.97 -5.80 1.81
CA ALA A 21 -4.27 -4.60 2.25
C ALA A 21 -3.08 -4.24 1.37
N CYS A 22 -2.32 -5.22 0.85
CA CYS A 22 -1.26 -4.99 -0.13
C CYS A 22 -1.81 -4.31 -1.40
N PHE A 23 -2.95 -4.76 -1.93
CA PHE A 23 -3.55 -4.11 -3.11
C PHE A 23 -4.12 -2.72 -2.80
N ALA A 24 -4.80 -2.56 -1.65
CA ALA A 24 -5.35 -1.27 -1.25
C ALA A 24 -4.26 -0.22 -1.03
N THR A 25 -3.23 -0.56 -0.25
CA THR A 25 -2.10 0.34 0.03
C THR A 25 -1.21 0.54 -1.19
N GLY A 26 -1.04 -0.47 -2.05
CA GLY A 26 -0.33 -0.34 -3.32
C GLY A 26 -0.98 0.68 -4.26
N ARG A 27 -2.31 0.66 -4.37
CA ARG A 27 -3.06 1.69 -5.10
C ARG A 27 -2.84 3.08 -4.51
N ALA A 28 -2.97 3.22 -3.19
CA ALA A 28 -2.78 4.52 -2.53
C ALA A 28 -1.36 5.07 -2.69
N ALA A 29 -0.34 4.21 -2.60
CA ALA A 29 1.05 4.61 -2.84
C ALA A 29 1.28 5.02 -4.30
N GLY A 30 0.69 4.30 -5.26
CA GLY A 30 0.75 4.64 -6.69
C GLY A 30 0.09 5.99 -7.00
N GLU A 31 -1.10 6.23 -6.48
CA GLU A 31 -1.79 7.53 -6.59
C GLU A 31 -0.95 8.66 -5.95
N GLY A 32 -0.33 8.40 -4.78
CA GLY A 32 0.57 9.34 -4.12
C GLY A 32 1.83 9.67 -4.94
N VAL A 33 2.44 8.66 -5.58
CA VAL A 33 3.58 8.86 -6.49
C VAL A 33 3.16 9.69 -7.70
N HIS A 34 2.02 9.37 -8.32
CA HIS A 34 1.50 10.10 -9.47
C HIS A 34 1.29 11.58 -9.15
N SER A 35 0.56 11.89 -8.07
CA SER A 35 0.33 13.28 -7.64
C SER A 35 1.61 14.01 -7.21
N PHE A 36 2.64 13.30 -6.78
CA PHE A 36 3.93 13.90 -6.46
C PHE A 36 4.73 14.29 -7.71
N LEU A 37 4.64 13.49 -8.77
CA LEU A 37 5.35 13.71 -10.04
C LEU A 37 4.65 14.71 -10.99
N GLU A 38 3.33 14.88 -10.85
CA GLU A 38 2.57 15.87 -11.61
C GLU A 38 2.66 17.31 -11.03
N LYS A 39 3.39 17.50 -9.94
CA LYS A 39 3.74 18.81 -9.38
C LYS A 39 5.12 19.25 -9.85
#